data_AF-A0AAI9PK66-F1
#
_entry.id   AF-A0AAI9PK66-F1
#
_cell.length_a   1.000
_cell.length_b   1.000
_cell.length_c   1.000
_cell.angle_alpha   90.00
_cell.angle_beta   90.00
_cell.angle_gamma   90.00
#
_symmetry.space_group_name_H-M   'P 1'
#
loop_
_entity.id
_entity.type
_entity.pdbx_description
1 polymer ?
#
loop_
_entity_poly.entity_id
_entity_poly.type
_entity_poly.pdbx_seq_one_letter_code
_entity_poly.pdbx_strand_id
1 'polypeptide(L)'
;MTDLELLELAAKANWAQELADDEVALRYSESDDGMLYLHADNQDHNGCDHEFRWNPLVEDHDALRLAVKLRMRIAIDSLPAGTVMIYPDNRDSLCTQEIIDGDPYAATRRAIVRAAAEIGRKDCSNARLSPGAECGHDAVLWTPRDSAEQSDLFPA
;
A
#
# COMPACT_ATOMS: atom_id res chain seq x y z
N MET A 1 -3.24 -12.38 -13.19
CA MET A 1 -2.66 -12.29 -11.85
C MET A 1 -3.55 -13.09 -10.93
N THR A 2 -2.99 -14.05 -10.20
CA THR A 2 -3.72 -14.82 -9.19
C THR A 2 -3.95 -13.97 -7.94
N ASP A 3 -4.85 -14.39 -7.05
CA ASP A 3 -5.06 -13.69 -5.77
C ASP A 3 -3.81 -13.74 -4.88
N LEU A 4 -3.05 -14.83 -4.93
CA LEU A 4 -1.73 -14.93 -4.28
C LEU A 4 -0.76 -13.86 -4.80
N GLU A 5 -0.55 -13.80 -6.12
CA GLU A 5 0.36 -12.81 -6.73
C GLU A 5 -0.08 -11.38 -6.43
N LEU A 6 -1.39 -11.14 -6.40
CA LEU A 6 -2.00 -9.86 -6.06
C LEU A 6 -1.68 -9.48 -4.61
N LEU A 7 -1.86 -10.40 -3.67
CA LEU A 7 -1.58 -10.19 -2.25
C LEU A 7 -0.08 -9.99 -1.98
N GLU A 8 0.78 -10.78 -2.60
CA GLU A 8 2.24 -10.65 -2.43
C GLU A 8 2.75 -9.29 -2.91
N LEU A 9 2.31 -8.82 -4.08
CA LEU A 9 2.72 -7.52 -4.60
C LEU A 9 2.14 -6.36 -3.77
N ALA A 10 0.90 -6.48 -3.30
CA ALA A 10 0.30 -5.49 -2.43
C ALA A 10 1.02 -5.44 -1.06
N ALA A 11 1.40 -6.59 -0.50
CA ALA A 11 2.16 -6.66 0.74
C ALA A 11 3.56 -6.02 0.59
N LYS A 12 4.23 -6.23 -0.56
CA LYS A 12 5.48 -5.55 -0.88
C LYS A 12 5.34 -4.03 -0.93
N ALA A 13 4.24 -3.51 -1.46
CA ALA A 13 3.97 -2.07 -1.41
C ALA A 13 3.69 -1.60 0.02
N ASN A 14 2.90 -2.38 0.78
CA ASN A 14 2.52 -2.04 2.14
C ASN A 14 3.74 -1.94 3.07
N TRP A 15 4.64 -2.91 3.02
CA TRP A 15 5.81 -3.01 3.91
C TRP A 15 7.13 -2.75 3.17
N ALA A 16 7.14 -1.89 2.14
CA ALA A 16 8.32 -1.71 1.29
C ALA A 16 9.57 -1.31 2.09
N GLN A 17 9.41 -0.43 3.08
CA GLN A 17 10.52 0.02 3.94
C GLN A 17 10.86 -1.04 4.97
N GLU A 18 9.87 -1.59 5.67
CA GLU A 18 10.05 -2.58 6.72
C GLU A 18 10.68 -3.89 6.20
N LEU A 19 10.41 -4.24 4.93
CA LEU A 19 11.09 -5.34 4.23
C LEU A 19 12.55 -4.99 3.87
N ALA A 20 12.85 -3.73 3.56
CA ALA A 20 14.20 -3.29 3.26
C ALA A 20 15.08 -3.22 4.51
N ASP A 21 14.46 -2.88 5.64
CA ASP A 21 15.08 -2.78 6.96
C ASP A 21 15.09 -4.14 7.72
N ASP A 22 14.60 -5.22 7.11
CA ASP A 22 14.47 -6.59 7.67
C ASP A 22 13.66 -6.63 9.00
N GLU A 23 12.71 -5.70 9.15
CA GLU A 23 11.83 -5.58 10.32
C GLU A 23 10.57 -6.43 10.21
N VAL A 24 10.19 -6.80 8.98
CA VAL A 24 9.00 -7.61 8.69
C VAL A 24 9.34 -8.82 7.84
N ALA A 25 8.87 -10.00 8.28
CA ALA A 25 8.89 -11.22 7.48
C ALA A 25 7.48 -11.58 7.01
N LEU A 26 7.35 -11.98 5.74
CA LEU A 26 6.07 -12.31 5.11
C LEU A 26 6.05 -13.76 4.64
N ARG A 27 4.91 -14.45 4.85
CA ARG A 27 4.62 -15.75 4.24
C ARG A 27 3.14 -15.85 3.89
N TYR A 28 2.81 -16.57 2.82
CA TYR A 28 1.41 -16.90 2.54
C TYR A 28 0.96 -18.13 3.36
N SER A 29 -0.30 -18.13 3.81
CA SER A 29 -0.93 -19.27 4.47
C SER A 29 -2.20 -19.67 3.73
N GLU A 30 -2.24 -20.90 3.22
CA GLU A 30 -3.43 -21.46 2.58
C GLU A 30 -4.57 -21.69 3.60
N SER A 31 -4.24 -22.08 4.83
CA SER A 31 -5.24 -22.33 5.88
C SER A 31 -5.94 -21.07 6.33
N ASP A 32 -5.20 -19.95 6.38
CA ASP A 32 -5.73 -18.67 6.79
C ASP A 32 -6.21 -17.84 5.59
N ASP A 33 -5.95 -18.28 4.35
CA ASP A 33 -6.27 -17.52 3.14
C ASP A 33 -5.81 -16.06 3.26
N GLY A 34 -4.49 -15.84 3.32
CA GLY A 34 -3.92 -14.52 3.53
C GLY A 34 -2.40 -14.51 3.72
N MET A 35 -1.83 -13.30 3.76
CA MET A 35 -0.43 -13.11 4.13
C MET A 35 -0.32 -13.11 5.65
N LEU A 36 0.59 -13.90 6.18
CA LEU A 36 1.02 -13.82 7.57
C LEU A 36 2.25 -12.92 7.62
N TYR A 37 2.25 -11.99 8.57
CA TYR A 37 3.40 -11.12 8.82
C TYR A 37 3.87 -11.23 10.27
N LEU A 38 5.20 -11.28 10.41
CA LEU A 38 5.92 -11.12 11.67
C LEU A 38 6.51 -9.72 11.69
N HIS A 39 6.41 -9.04 12.83
CA HIS A 39 7.05 -7.75 13.06
C HIS A 39 7.69 -7.78 14.45
N ALA A 40 8.82 -7.10 14.62
CA ALA A 40 9.50 -7.01 15.92
C ALA A 40 8.60 -6.45 17.06
N ASP A 41 7.54 -5.71 16.72
CA ASP A 41 6.61 -5.10 17.67
C ASP A 41 5.43 -6.03 18.01
N ASN A 42 5.30 -7.17 17.32
CA ASN A 42 4.23 -8.14 17.50
C ASN A 42 4.56 -9.16 18.61
N GLN A 43 5.17 -8.71 19.69
CA GLN A 43 5.52 -9.56 20.82
C GLN A 43 4.37 -9.66 21.83
N ASP A 44 4.11 -10.87 22.29
CA ASP A 44 3.25 -11.07 23.45
C ASP A 44 3.97 -10.62 24.75
N HIS A 45 3.25 -10.59 25.87
CA HIS A 45 3.85 -10.24 27.17
C HIS A 45 4.97 -11.18 27.63
N ASN A 46 5.18 -12.31 26.93
CA ASN A 46 6.23 -13.28 27.21
C ASN A 46 7.42 -13.16 26.25
N GLY A 47 7.41 -12.19 25.34
CA GLY A 47 8.48 -11.96 24.35
C GLY A 47 8.47 -12.96 23.19
N CYS A 48 7.35 -13.64 22.93
CA CYS A 48 7.17 -14.49 21.76
C CYS A 48 6.58 -13.68 20.61
N ASP A 49 7.24 -13.73 19.45
CA ASP A 49 6.74 -13.11 18.23
C ASP A 49 5.47 -13.82 17.75
N HIS A 50 4.43 -13.06 17.44
CA HIS A 50 3.16 -13.58 16.94
C HIS A 50 2.92 -13.16 15.49
N GLU A 51 2.48 -14.13 14.68
CA GLU A 51 2.07 -13.88 13.30
C GLU A 51 0.67 -13.32 13.25
N PHE A 52 0.47 -12.28 12.45
CA PHE A 52 -0.86 -11.75 12.17
C PHE A 52 -1.25 -11.99 10.72
N ARG A 53 -2.51 -12.35 10.53
CA ARG A 53 -3.12 -12.48 9.21
C ARG A 53 -3.43 -11.09 8.65
N TRP A 54 -3.09 -10.91 7.38
CA TRP A 54 -3.39 -9.74 6.57
C TRP A 54 -4.03 -10.20 5.26
N ASN A 55 -5.26 -9.78 5.01
CA ASN A 55 -5.95 -10.06 3.75
C ASN A 55 -6.89 -8.90 3.36
N PRO A 56 -6.39 -7.89 2.62
CA PRO A 56 -7.20 -6.77 2.17
C PRO A 56 -8.23 -7.11 1.09
N LEU A 57 -8.29 -8.33 0.56
CA LEU A 57 -9.36 -8.74 -0.36
C LEU A 57 -10.66 -9.06 0.38
N VAL A 58 -10.56 -9.49 1.64
CA VAL A 58 -11.72 -9.89 2.47
C VAL A 58 -11.92 -8.97 3.67
N GLU A 59 -10.85 -8.40 4.24
CA GLU A 59 -10.91 -7.55 5.42
C GLU A 59 -10.86 -6.05 5.04
N ASP A 60 -11.94 -5.32 5.35
CA ASP A 60 -12.04 -3.89 5.04
C ASP A 60 -10.99 -3.05 5.76
N HIS A 61 -10.62 -3.44 6.99
CA HIS A 61 -9.65 -2.71 7.79
C HIS A 61 -8.25 -2.76 7.16
N ASP A 62 -7.87 -3.87 6.53
CA ASP A 62 -6.58 -4.02 5.86
C ASP A 62 -6.56 -3.21 4.56
N ALA A 63 -7.64 -3.28 3.78
CA ALA A 63 -7.78 -2.50 2.56
C ALA A 63 -7.73 -0.99 2.83
N LEU A 64 -8.45 -0.52 3.85
CA LEU A 64 -8.46 0.90 4.20
C LEU A 64 -7.09 1.38 4.69
N ARG A 65 -6.43 0.63 5.58
CA ARG A 65 -5.06 0.94 6.02
C ARG A 65 -4.10 1.00 4.85
N LEU A 66 -4.19 0.04 3.93
CA LEU A 66 -3.38 -0.01 2.72
C LEU A 66 -3.57 1.24 1.85
N ALA A 67 -4.83 1.63 1.61
CA ALA A 67 -5.14 2.83 0.82
C ALA A 67 -4.58 4.11 1.46
N VAL A 68 -4.69 4.24 2.78
CA VAL A 68 -4.16 5.40 3.53
C VAL A 68 -2.63 5.41 3.52
N LYS A 69 -1.99 4.26 3.81
CA LYS A 69 -0.52 4.14 3.85
C LYS A 69 0.09 4.50 2.49
N LEU A 70 -0.53 4.06 1.40
CA LEU A 70 -0.10 4.34 0.02
C LEU A 70 -0.66 5.64 -0.56
N ARG A 71 -1.31 6.48 0.27
CA ARG A 71 -1.85 7.80 -0.11
C ARG A 71 -2.73 7.76 -1.38
N MET A 72 -3.61 6.76 -1.44
CA MET A 72 -4.52 6.57 -2.56
C MET A 72 -5.71 7.52 -2.48
N ARG A 73 -6.10 8.09 -3.62
CA ARG A 73 -7.41 8.73 -3.79
C ARG A 73 -8.36 7.73 -4.43
N ILE A 74 -9.50 7.51 -3.76
CA ILE A 74 -10.54 6.58 -4.19
C ILE A 74 -11.73 7.39 -4.71
N ALA A 75 -12.15 7.13 -5.94
CA ALA A 75 -13.38 7.66 -6.50
C ALA A 75 -14.35 6.51 -6.81
N ILE A 76 -15.57 6.58 -6.28
CA ILE A 76 -16.62 5.59 -6.50
C ILE A 76 -17.72 6.28 -7.30
N ASP A 77 -17.84 5.92 -8.57
CA ASP A 77 -18.85 6.46 -9.49
C ASP A 77 -19.99 5.46 -9.66
N SER A 78 -21.20 5.97 -9.84
CA SER A 78 -22.44 5.20 -9.92
C SER A 78 -23.08 5.18 -11.32
N LEU A 79 -22.52 5.88 -12.33
CA LEU A 79 -23.16 6.05 -13.64
C LEU A 79 -22.25 5.71 -14.84
N PRO A 80 -22.76 5.07 -15.91
CA PRO A 80 -23.97 4.23 -16.02
C PRO A 80 -23.75 2.77 -15.59
N ALA A 81 -22.50 2.33 -15.43
CA ALA A 81 -22.10 1.10 -14.76
C ALA A 81 -21.18 1.52 -13.63
N GLY A 82 -21.49 1.17 -12.37
CA GLY A 82 -20.71 1.63 -11.23
C GLY A 82 -19.24 1.26 -11.37
N THR A 83 -18.33 2.16 -11.03
CA THR A 83 -16.88 1.91 -11.12
C THR A 83 -16.16 2.48 -9.92
N VAL A 84 -15.08 1.81 -9.51
CA VAL A 84 -14.12 2.31 -8.54
C VAL A 84 -12.84 2.66 -9.26
N MET A 85 -12.37 3.88 -9.10
CA MET A 85 -11.13 4.40 -9.69
C MET A 85 -10.15 4.75 -8.58
N ILE A 86 -8.90 4.29 -8.72
CA ILE A 86 -7.82 4.56 -7.79
C ILE A 86 -6.75 5.41 -8.47
N TYR A 87 -6.40 6.51 -7.81
CA TYR A 87 -5.33 7.42 -8.22
C TYR A 87 -4.21 7.41 -7.16
N PRO A 88 -2.94 7.26 -7.54
CA PRO A 88 -1.82 7.29 -6.62
C PRO A 88 -1.40 8.75 -6.31
N ASP A 89 -1.17 9.06 -5.04
CA ASP A 89 -0.46 10.25 -4.53
C ASP A 89 -0.74 11.57 -5.28
N ASN A 90 -2.00 12.02 -5.22
CA ASN A 90 -2.50 13.27 -5.81
C ASN A 90 -2.15 13.50 -7.31
N ARG A 91 -1.74 12.45 -8.02
CA ARG A 91 -1.50 12.49 -9.47
C ARG A 91 -2.81 12.22 -10.20
N ASP A 92 -3.06 12.94 -11.29
CA ASP A 92 -4.22 12.69 -12.16
C ASP A 92 -4.09 11.41 -13.02
N SER A 93 -3.04 10.61 -12.80
CA SER A 93 -2.85 9.34 -13.50
C SER A 93 -3.64 8.23 -12.84
N LEU A 94 -4.65 7.73 -13.54
CA LEU A 94 -5.40 6.55 -13.12
C LEU A 94 -4.46 5.34 -12.93
N CYS A 95 -4.44 4.74 -11.75
CA CYS A 95 -3.67 3.52 -11.48
C CYS A 95 -4.49 2.26 -11.77
N THR A 96 -5.76 2.27 -11.39
CA THR A 96 -6.65 1.11 -11.54
C THR A 96 -8.10 1.57 -11.63
N GLN A 97 -8.88 0.83 -12.41
CA GLN A 97 -10.32 0.91 -12.48
C GLN A 97 -10.91 -0.48 -12.30
N GLU A 98 -11.91 -0.61 -11.43
CA GLU A 98 -12.66 -1.84 -11.20
C GLU A 98 -14.15 -1.58 -11.45
N ILE A 99 -14.81 -2.50 -12.15
CA ILE A 99 -16.27 -2.42 -12.36
C ILE A 99 -16.97 -2.93 -11.09
N ILE A 100 -18.00 -2.22 -10.66
CA ILE A 100 -18.90 -2.66 -9.59
C ILE A 100 -19.88 -3.66 -10.21
N ASP A 101 -19.55 -4.94 -10.10
CA ASP A 101 -20.41 -6.06 -10.47
C ASP A 101 -20.96 -6.74 -9.20
N GLY A 102 -22.07 -6.22 -8.69
CA GLY A 102 -22.69 -6.70 -7.44
C GLY A 102 -22.25 -5.92 -6.22
N ASP A 103 -21.25 -6.41 -5.49
CA ASP A 103 -20.84 -5.84 -4.19
C ASP A 103 -19.83 -4.67 -4.35
N PRO A 104 -20.24 -3.42 -4.10
CA PRO A 104 -19.35 -2.26 -4.18
C PRO A 104 -18.21 -2.29 -3.14
N TYR A 105 -18.40 -2.95 -1.99
CA TYR A 105 -17.34 -3.07 -0.98
C TYR A 105 -16.23 -3.99 -1.47
N ALA A 106 -16.59 -5.18 -1.96
CA ALA A 106 -15.63 -6.09 -2.58
C ALA A 106 -14.94 -5.48 -3.81
N ALA A 107 -15.67 -4.77 -4.67
CA ALA A 107 -15.08 -4.05 -5.81
C ALA A 107 -14.07 -2.98 -5.36
N THR A 108 -14.41 -2.23 -4.30
CA THR A 108 -13.52 -1.21 -3.72
C THR A 108 -12.24 -1.83 -3.17
N ARG A 109 -12.35 -2.91 -2.37
CA ARG A 109 -11.20 -3.65 -1.87
C ARG A 109 -10.31 -4.14 -3.01
N ARG A 110 -10.89 -4.81 -4.02
CA ARG A 110 -10.12 -5.28 -5.19
C ARG A 110 -9.41 -4.15 -5.93
N ALA A 111 -10.06 -3.01 -6.11
CA ALA A 111 -9.45 -1.85 -6.76
C ALA A 111 -8.22 -1.34 -5.99
N ILE A 112 -8.33 -1.23 -4.66
CA ILE A 112 -7.22 -0.83 -3.77
C ILE A 112 -6.06 -1.84 -3.87
N VAL A 113 -6.35 -3.14 -3.70
CA VAL A 113 -5.29 -4.17 -3.70
C VAL A 113 -4.60 -4.25 -5.05
N ARG A 114 -5.34 -4.11 -6.16
CA ARG A 114 -4.76 -4.05 -7.51
C ARG A 114 -3.86 -2.83 -7.68
N ALA A 115 -4.29 -1.66 -7.24
CA ALA A 115 -3.45 -0.46 -7.29
C ALA A 115 -2.18 -0.62 -6.44
N ALA A 116 -2.29 -1.20 -5.24
CA ALA A 116 -1.13 -1.48 -4.39
C ALA A 116 -0.17 -2.47 -5.06
N ALA A 117 -0.69 -3.53 -5.68
CA ALA A 117 0.12 -4.49 -6.41
C ALA A 117 0.87 -3.87 -7.60
N GLU A 118 0.25 -2.93 -8.31
CA GLU A 118 0.92 -2.16 -9.37
C GLU A 118 2.07 -1.29 -8.82
N ILE A 119 1.91 -0.71 -7.62
CA ILE A 119 2.97 0.05 -6.93
C ILE A 119 4.11 -0.91 -6.54
N GLY A 120 3.81 -2.00 -5.83
CA GLY A 120 4.82 -2.95 -5.36
C GLY A 120 5.61 -3.63 -6.50
N ARG A 121 4.97 -3.78 -7.67
CA ARG A 121 5.66 -4.26 -8.88
C ARG A 121 6.67 -3.24 -9.41
N LYS A 122 6.35 -1.94 -9.36
CA LYS A 122 7.22 -0.85 -9.82
C LYS A 122 8.41 -0.65 -8.89
N ASP A 123 8.20 -0.75 -7.58
CA ASP A 123 9.28 -0.60 -6.60
C ASP A 123 10.33 -1.73 -6.73
N CYS A 124 9.88 -2.97 -7.02
CA CYS A 124 10.80 -4.06 -7.35
C CYS A 124 11.60 -3.83 -8.66
N SER A 125 11.06 -3.05 -9.61
CA SER A 125 11.75 -2.76 -10.88
C SER A 125 12.77 -1.62 -10.77
N ASN A 126 12.54 -0.64 -9.88
CA ASN A 126 13.51 0.42 -9.60
C ASN A 126 14.67 -0.05 -8.71
N ALA A 127 14.46 -1.05 -7.86
CA ALA A 127 15.53 -1.65 -7.05
C ALA A 127 16.63 -2.37 -7.87
N ARG A 128 16.37 -2.72 -9.14
CA ARG A 128 17.38 -3.31 -10.06
C ARG A 128 18.23 -2.28 -10.81
N LEU A 129 17.98 -0.98 -10.67
CA LEU A 129 18.69 0.07 -11.43
C LEU A 129 19.76 0.82 -10.64
N SER A 130 20.18 0.33 -9.48
CA SER A 130 21.33 0.89 -8.75
C SER A 130 22.51 -0.08 -8.69
N PRO A 131 23.39 -0.12 -9.72
CA PRO A 131 24.73 -0.66 -9.52
C PRO A 131 25.56 0.42 -8.80
N GLY A 132 25.70 0.30 -7.48
CA GLY A 132 26.67 1.07 -6.70
C GLY A 132 26.05 1.90 -5.57
N ALA A 133 25.70 1.24 -4.46
CA ALA A 133 25.70 1.87 -3.15
C ALA A 133 26.78 1.18 -2.32
N GLU A 134 28.02 1.65 -2.47
CA GLU A 134 29.08 1.36 -1.52
C GLU A 134 28.80 2.11 -0.21
N CYS A 135 29.18 1.45 0.88
CA CYS A 135 29.18 1.90 2.26
C CYS A 135 29.55 3.39 2.44
N GLY A 136 28.68 4.15 3.10
CA GLY A 136 28.98 5.51 3.57
C GLY A 136 27.83 6.06 4.40
N HIS A 137 28.10 6.29 5.69
CA HIS A 137 27.22 7.03 6.59
C HIS A 137 26.81 8.37 5.97
N ASP A 138 25.52 8.56 5.69
CA ASP A 138 24.79 9.82 5.86
C ASP A 138 23.32 9.58 5.52
N ALA A 139 22.52 9.37 6.57
CA ALA A 139 21.07 9.34 6.49
C ALA A 139 20.56 10.74 6.12
N VAL A 140 20.23 10.94 4.84
CA VAL A 140 19.48 12.12 4.40
C VAL A 140 18.01 11.87 4.71
N LEU A 141 17.58 12.42 5.85
CA LEU A 141 16.19 12.56 6.26
C LEU A 141 15.33 13.10 5.09
N TRP A 142 14.37 12.30 4.66
CA TRP A 142 13.27 12.74 3.81
C TRP A 142 12.47 13.80 4.57
N THR A 143 12.49 15.06 4.09
CA THR A 143 11.62 16.12 4.59
C THR A 143 10.46 16.31 3.62
N PRO A 144 9.19 16.36 4.08
CA PRO A 144 8.07 16.72 3.24
C PRO A 144 8.17 18.22 2.88
N ARG A 145 8.13 18.53 1.58
CA ARG A 145 8.08 19.91 1.10
C ARG A 145 6.68 20.49 1.24
N ASP A 146 6.68 21.76 1.65
CA ASP A 146 5.70 22.82 1.38
C ASP A 146 4.43 22.86 2.26
N SER A 147 4.60 23.44 3.45
CA SER A 147 3.54 24.21 4.11
C SER A 147 3.55 25.64 3.56
N ALA A 148 2.36 26.06 3.12
CA ALA A 148 1.96 27.37 2.64
C ALA A 148 2.74 28.59 3.19
N GLU A 149 3.30 29.38 2.28
CA GLU A 149 3.34 30.84 2.40
C GLU A 149 2.40 31.42 1.34
N GLN A 150 1.18 31.72 1.75
CA GLN A 150 0.28 32.61 1.02
C GLN A 150 0.04 33.80 1.95
N SER A 151 0.95 34.78 1.86
CA SER A 151 0.82 36.07 2.52
C SER A 151 -0.09 36.97 1.69
N ASP A 152 -1.39 36.91 1.99
CA ASP A 152 -2.36 37.84 1.42
C ASP A 152 -2.15 39.25 1.99
N LEU A 153 -1.93 40.18 1.06
CA LEU A 153 -2.03 41.61 1.26
C LEU A 153 -3.46 41.98 1.68
N PHE A 154 -3.59 42.75 2.76
CA PHE A 154 -4.73 43.64 2.98
C PHE A 154 -4.22 45.07 3.19
N PRO A 155 -4.72 46.08 2.46
CA PRO A 155 -4.81 47.42 2.99
C PRO A 155 -6.23 47.70 3.52
N ALA A 156 -6.28 48.52 4.56
CA ALA A 156 -7.49 49.09 5.16
C ALA A 156 -8.09 50.22 4.30
#